data_AF-A0A554JBI9-F1
#
_entry.id   AF-A0A554JBI9-F1
#
_cell.length_a   1.000
_cell.length_b   1.000
_cell.length_c   1.000
_cell.angle_alpha   90.00
_cell.angle_beta   90.00
_cell.angle_gamma   90.00
#
_symmetry.space_group_name_H-M   'P 1'
#
loop_
_entity.id
_entity.type
_entity.pdbx_description
1 polymer ?
#
loop_
_entity_poly.entity_id
_entity_poly.type
_entity_poly.pdbx_seq_one_letter_code
_entity_poly.pdbx_strand_id
1 'polypeptide(L)'
;MAFLTNIPIVPGHTLVVPKRHAAKYEALDQDESLAIEVLRTKIMHSLIKTFRATGFNFAWNDEKIAGQSVPHFHLHIVPRQEGDTGIYEYDPRQFLSRPGSRAESPK
;
A
#
# COMPACT_ATOMS: atom_id res chain seq x y z
N MET A 1 -7.38 -6.22 -10.55
CA MET A 1 -6.26 -6.40 -11.49
C MET A 1 -4.97 -6.07 -10.75
N ALA A 2 -3.83 -6.59 -11.19
CA ALA A 2 -2.54 -6.23 -10.62
C ALA A 2 -1.49 -5.99 -11.72
N PHE A 3 -0.59 -5.05 -11.47
CA PHE A 3 0.51 -4.70 -12.37
C PHE A 3 1.63 -4.00 -11.61
N LEU A 4 2.82 -3.94 -12.21
CA LEU A 4 3.96 -3.22 -11.62
C LEU A 4 3.78 -1.72 -11.79
N THR A 5 4.16 -0.95 -10.78
CA THR A 5 4.26 0.51 -10.94
C THR A 5 5.41 0.89 -11.87
N ASN A 6 5.26 1.98 -12.61
CA ASN A 6 6.34 2.55 -13.42
C ASN A 6 7.40 3.29 -12.58
N ILE A 7 7.09 3.60 -11.32
CA ILE A 7 8.00 4.26 -10.36
C ILE A 7 8.14 3.34 -9.13
N PRO A 8 8.87 2.22 -9.24
CA PRO A 8 9.03 1.29 -8.13
C PRO A 8 9.95 1.87 -7.04
N ILE A 9 9.61 1.59 -5.77
CA ILE A 9 10.50 1.90 -4.63
C ILE A 9 11.61 0.84 -4.57
N VAL A 10 11.22 -0.40 -4.83
CA VAL A 10 12.07 -1.60 -4.89
C VAL A 10 11.54 -2.53 -5.98
N PRO A 11 12.36 -3.45 -6.52
CA PRO A 11 11.91 -4.46 -7.46
C PRO A 11 10.70 -5.25 -6.94
N GLY A 12 9.69 -5.44 -7.80
CA GLY A 12 8.45 -6.13 -7.41
C GLY A 12 7.37 -5.24 -6.78
N HIS A 13 7.59 -3.93 -6.64
CA HIS A 13 6.55 -2.98 -6.23
C HIS A 13 5.34 -3.09 -7.18
N THR A 14 4.25 -3.64 -6.63
CA THR A 14 3.04 -4.01 -7.38
C THR A 14 1.86 -3.18 -6.90
N LEU A 15 1.00 -2.79 -7.84
CA LEU A 15 -0.29 -2.15 -7.57
C LEU A 15 -1.43 -3.15 -7.77
N VAL A 16 -2.41 -3.12 -6.88
CA VAL A 16 -3.69 -3.83 -7.03
C VAL A 16 -4.82 -2.83 -7.13
N VAL A 17 -5.63 -2.95 -8.18
CA VAL A 17 -6.72 -2.00 -8.49
C VAL A 17 -8.03 -2.73 -8.82
N PRO A 18 -9.22 -2.17 -8.51
CA PRO A 18 -10.48 -2.68 -9.04
C PRO A 18 -10.53 -2.49 -10.57
N LYS A 19 -11.33 -3.31 -11.26
CA LYS A 19 -11.54 -3.11 -12.71
C LYS A 19 -12.50 -1.96 -12.98
N ARG A 20 -13.56 -1.87 -12.18
CA ARG A 20 -14.49 -0.74 -12.20
C ARG A 20 -13.79 0.47 -11.63
N HIS A 21 -14.04 1.64 -12.20
CA HIS A 21 -13.54 2.88 -11.63
C HIS A 21 -14.16 3.14 -10.25
N ALA A 22 -13.33 3.08 -9.21
CA ALA A 22 -13.63 3.54 -7.86
C ALA A 22 -12.54 4.53 -7.45
N ALA A 23 -12.90 5.76 -7.09
CA ALA A 23 -11.92 6.81 -6.84
C ALA A 23 -11.13 6.59 -5.54
N LYS A 24 -11.77 6.03 -4.52
CA LYS A 24 -11.23 5.81 -3.16
C LYS A 24 -11.80 4.53 -2.56
N TYR A 25 -11.23 4.09 -1.44
CA TYR A 25 -11.63 2.83 -0.82
C TYR A 25 -13.13 2.73 -0.51
N GLU A 26 -13.75 3.80 0.00
CA GLU A 26 -15.19 3.85 0.31
C GLU A 26 -16.10 3.57 -0.91
N ALA A 27 -15.61 3.84 -2.12
CA ALA A 27 -16.37 3.62 -3.34
C ALA A 27 -16.33 2.17 -3.83
N LEU A 28 -15.59 1.28 -3.16
CA LEU A 28 -15.56 -0.15 -3.47
C LEU A 28 -16.79 -0.84 -2.91
N ASP A 29 -17.30 -1.84 -3.63
CA ASP A 29 -18.24 -2.79 -3.04
C ASP A 29 -17.51 -3.88 -2.23
N GLN A 30 -18.29 -4.72 -1.55
CA GLN A 30 -17.77 -5.77 -0.67
C GLN A 30 -17.00 -6.85 -1.46
N ASP A 31 -17.47 -7.19 -2.65
CA ASP A 31 -16.86 -8.22 -3.50
C ASP A 31 -15.53 -7.74 -4.08
N GLU A 32 -15.45 -6.46 -4.47
CA GLU A 32 -14.23 -5.81 -4.92
C GLU A 32 -13.19 -5.77 -3.82
N SER A 33 -13.60 -5.38 -2.60
CA SER A 33 -12.71 -5.34 -1.44
C SER A 33 -12.14 -6.73 -1.12
N LEU A 34 -12.99 -7.76 -1.14
CA LEU A 34 -12.57 -9.15 -0.96
C LEU A 34 -11.65 -9.62 -2.10
N ALA A 35 -11.95 -9.28 -3.35
CA ALA A 35 -11.13 -9.67 -4.49
C ALA A 35 -9.72 -9.03 -4.43
N ILE A 36 -9.63 -7.78 -3.97
CA ILE A 36 -8.35 -7.09 -3.73
C ILE A 36 -7.55 -7.81 -2.65
N GLU A 37 -8.19 -8.21 -1.55
CA GLU A 37 -7.56 -8.96 -0.46
C GLU A 37 -7.01 -10.30 -0.93
N VAL A 38 -7.85 -11.09 -1.60
CA VAL A 38 -7.45 -12.40 -2.16
C VAL A 38 -6.28 -12.25 -3.13
N LEU A 39 -6.28 -11.20 -3.95
CA LEU A 39 -5.21 -10.95 -4.91
C LEU A 39 -3.92 -10.49 -4.21
N ARG A 40 -4.02 -9.67 -3.16
CA ARG A 40 -2.90 -9.25 -2.31
C ARG A 40 -2.15 -10.46 -1.76
N THR A 41 -2.85 -11.42 -1.16
CA THR A 41 -2.24 -12.65 -0.62
C THR A 41 -1.51 -13.45 -1.71
N LYS A 42 -2.10 -13.61 -2.90
CA LYS A 42 -1.47 -14.31 -4.02
C LYS A 42 -0.19 -13.62 -4.51
N ILE A 43 -0.21 -12.29 -4.55
CA ILE A 43 0.96 -11.49 -4.94
C ILE A 43 2.06 -11.62 -3.89
N MET A 44 1.74 -11.54 -2.59
CA MET A 44 2.73 -11.75 -1.53
C MET A 44 3.47 -13.07 -1.68
N HIS A 45 2.77 -14.19 -1.88
CA HIS A 45 3.42 -15.49 -2.11
C HIS A 45 4.33 -15.50 -3.33
N SER A 46 3.95 -14.79 -4.39
CA SER A 46 4.77 -14.68 -5.60
C SER A 46 6.01 -13.83 -5.35
N LEU A 47 5.87 -12.72 -4.61
CA LEU A 47 6.97 -11.82 -4.27
C LEU A 47 7.97 -12.46 -3.30
N ILE A 48 7.51 -13.27 -2.35
CA ILE A 48 8.38 -14.07 -1.47
C ILE A 48 9.26 -15.01 -2.32
N LYS A 49 8.67 -15.72 -3.28
CA LYS A 49 9.40 -16.68 -4.12
C LYS A 49 10.37 -16.02 -5.09
N THR A 50 9.97 -14.92 -5.71
CA THR A 50 10.74 -14.28 -6.79
C THR A 50 11.78 -13.29 -6.27
N PHE A 51 11.44 -12.49 -5.26
CA PHE A 51 12.28 -11.41 -4.76
C PHE A 51 12.84 -11.68 -3.36
N ARG A 52 12.62 -12.90 -2.81
CA ARG A 52 13.04 -13.27 -1.45
C ARG A 52 12.55 -12.28 -0.39
N ALA A 53 11.38 -11.69 -0.63
CA ALA A 53 10.77 -10.76 0.30
C ALA A 53 10.58 -11.43 1.68
N THR A 54 11.08 -10.79 2.73
CA THR A 54 10.92 -11.22 4.12
C THR A 54 9.93 -10.34 4.88
N GLY A 55 9.52 -9.21 4.29
CA GLY A 55 8.49 -8.32 4.81
C GLY A 55 7.73 -7.62 3.69
N PHE A 56 6.72 -6.83 4.06
CA PHE A 56 5.91 -6.06 3.13
C PHE A 56 5.48 -4.72 3.73
N ASN A 57 5.43 -3.67 2.91
CA ASN A 57 4.62 -2.50 3.21
C ASN A 57 3.39 -2.48 2.30
N PHE A 58 2.26 -2.14 2.90
CA PHE A 58 1.00 -1.92 2.22
C PHE A 58 0.56 -0.49 2.45
N ALA A 59 0.14 0.20 1.40
CA ALA A 59 -0.38 1.56 1.50
C ALA A 59 -1.39 1.82 0.39
N TRP A 60 -2.36 2.67 0.68
CA TRP A 60 -3.15 3.37 -0.32
C TRP A 60 -3.37 4.79 0.18
N ASN A 61 -3.57 5.72 -0.74
CA ASN A 61 -3.85 7.11 -0.42
C ASN A 61 -5.27 7.42 -0.90
N ASP A 62 -6.11 7.94 -0.02
CA ASP A 62 -7.46 8.38 -0.35
C ASP A 62 -7.52 9.91 -0.35
N GLU A 63 -7.91 10.49 -1.49
CA GLU A 63 -7.94 11.93 -1.78
C GLU A 63 -6.56 12.60 -1.94
N LYS A 64 -6.55 13.73 -2.66
CA LYS A 64 -5.34 14.49 -2.98
C LYS A 64 -4.56 14.92 -1.73
N ILE A 65 -5.25 15.26 -0.64
CA ILE A 65 -4.62 15.69 0.62
C ILE A 65 -3.81 14.57 1.28
N ALA A 66 -4.19 13.31 1.07
CA ALA A 66 -3.44 12.15 1.54
C ALA A 66 -2.35 11.71 0.56
N GLY A 67 -2.10 12.47 -0.52
CA GLY A 67 -1.10 12.14 -1.53
C GLY A 67 -1.59 11.21 -2.63
N GLN A 68 -2.91 11.09 -2.84
CA GLN A 68 -3.44 10.37 -4.00
C GLN A 68 -3.22 11.19 -5.27
N SER A 69 -2.40 10.66 -6.20
CA SER A 69 -2.10 11.32 -7.47
C SER A 69 -3.04 10.90 -8.60
N VAL A 70 -3.46 9.63 -8.60
CA VAL A 70 -4.42 9.06 -9.56
C VAL A 70 -5.74 8.80 -8.82
N PRO A 71 -6.87 9.41 -9.24
CA PRO A 71 -8.17 9.28 -8.58
C PRO A 71 -8.84 7.95 -8.91
N HIS A 72 -8.14 6.86 -8.63
CA HIS A 72 -8.59 5.48 -8.77
C HIS A 72 -7.92 4.68 -7.67
N PHE A 73 -8.66 3.90 -6.90
CA PHE A 73 -8.10 3.14 -5.79
C PHE A 73 -6.97 2.23 -6.29
N HIS A 74 -5.81 2.31 -5.64
CA HIS A 74 -4.70 1.41 -5.88
C HIS A 74 -3.98 1.09 -4.57
N LEU A 75 -3.96 -0.19 -4.24
CA LEU A 75 -3.17 -0.72 -3.13
C LEU A 75 -1.73 -0.93 -3.60
N HIS A 76 -0.80 -0.26 -2.97
CA HIS A 76 0.63 -0.52 -3.08
C HIS A 76 0.98 -1.78 -2.28
N ILE A 77 1.71 -2.69 -2.92
CA ILE A 77 2.34 -3.86 -2.30
C ILE A 77 3.84 -3.75 -2.57
N VAL A 78 4.59 -3.39 -1.53
CA VAL A 78 6.03 -3.17 -1.61
C VAL A 78 6.73 -4.34 -0.90
N PRO A 79 7.36 -5.28 -1.62
CA PRO A 79 8.12 -6.36 -1.00
C PRO A 79 9.38 -5.82 -0.34
N ARG A 80 9.71 -6.29 0.86
CA ARG A 80 10.86 -5.80 1.64
C ARG A 80 11.87 -6.91 1.90
N GLN A 81 13.14 -6.54 1.89
CA GLN A 81 14.25 -7.38 2.32
C GLN A 81 15.26 -6.52 3.09
N GLU A 82 16.10 -7.16 3.90
CA GLU A 82 17.17 -6.46 4.62
C GLU A 82 18.12 -5.76 3.63
N GLY A 83 18.43 -4.49 3.90
CA GLY A 83 19.32 -3.68 3.06
C GLY A 83 18.74 -3.21 1.72
N ASP A 84 17.42 -3.27 1.51
CA ASP A 84 16.80 -2.68 0.32
C ASP A 84 16.84 -1.14 0.29
N THR A 85 16.41 -0.49 -0.79
CA THR A 85 16.41 0.99 -0.89
C THR A 85 15.18 1.63 -0.26
N GLY A 86 14.27 0.84 0.31
CA GLY A 86 13.03 1.32 0.90
C GLY A 86 13.23 1.82 2.32
N ILE A 87 12.27 2.60 2.82
CA ILE A 87 12.29 3.08 4.20
C ILE A 87 11.92 1.91 5.13
N TYR A 88 12.90 1.27 5.77
CA TYR A 88 12.70 0.27 6.85
C TYR A 88 12.73 0.91 8.24
N GLU A 89 13.59 1.91 8.40
CA GLU A 89 13.72 2.70 9.62
C GLU A 89 12.70 3.82 9.57
N TYR A 90 11.50 3.44 9.98
CA TYR A 90 10.44 4.37 10.22
C TYR A 90 10.43 4.64 11.73
N ASP A 91 10.89 5.82 12.19
CA ASP A 91 10.36 6.32 13.46
C ASP A 91 8.85 6.34 13.25
N PRO A 92 7.99 5.71 14.08
CA PRO A 92 6.53 5.73 13.96
C PRO A 92 5.88 7.12 13.77
N ARG A 93 6.67 8.19 13.66
CA ARG A 93 6.42 9.61 13.85
C ARG A 93 6.53 10.52 12.61
N GLN A 94 6.29 10.08 11.37
CA GLN A 94 6.19 11.07 10.25
C GLN A 94 4.97 11.00 9.29
N PHE A 95 4.16 9.95 9.30
CA PHE A 95 3.04 9.69 8.37
C PHE A 95 1.75 9.42 9.16
N LEU A 96 1.82 8.63 10.24
CA LEU A 96 0.77 8.52 11.27
C LEU A 96 1.20 9.14 12.62
N SER A 97 2.22 10.02 12.58
CA SER A 97 2.61 10.78 13.74
C SER A 97 1.48 11.68 14.18
N ARG A 98 1.06 11.53 15.43
CA ARG A 98 0.34 12.59 16.11
C ARG A 98 1.37 13.49 16.77
N PRO A 99 1.61 14.72 16.28
CA PRO A 99 2.39 15.68 17.04
C PRO A 99 1.70 15.97 18.39
N GLY A 100 2.49 16.07 19.47
CA GLY A 100 1.99 16.37 20.83
C GLY A 100 1.88 15.16 21.78
N SER A 101 1.48 15.43 23.03
CA SER A 101 1.35 14.41 24.08
C SER A 101 0.34 13.33 23.69
N ARG A 102 0.63 12.06 24.00
CA ARG A 102 -0.31 10.93 23.84
C ARG A 102 -1.47 10.95 24.85
N ALA A 103 -1.34 11.70 25.94
CA ALA A 103 -2.33 11.74 27.02
C ALA A 103 -3.67 12.37 26.64
N GLU A 104 -3.70 13.20 25.59
CA GLU A 104 -4.90 13.96 25.19
C GLU A 104 -5.20 13.75 23.71
N SER A 105 -6.35 13.17 23.37
CA SER A 105 -6.78 13.03 21.98
C SER A 105 -6.94 14.41 21.31
N PRO A 106 -6.49 14.60 20.04
CA PRO A 106 -6.81 15.78 19.28
C PRO A 106 -8.33 15.90 19.20
N LYS A 107 -8.84 17.13 19.32
CA LYS A 107 -10.25 17.42 19.10
C LYS A 107 -10.57 17.44 17.61
#